data_AF-A0A120FM18-F1
#
_entry.id   AF-A0A120FM18-F1
#
_cell.length_a   1.000
_cell.length_b   1.000
_cell.length_c   1.000
_cell.angle_alpha   90.00
_cell.angle_beta   90.00
_cell.angle_gamma   90.00
#
_symmetry.space_group_name_H-M   'P 1'
#
loop_
_entity.id
_entity.type
_entity.pdbx_description
1 polymer ?
#
loop_
_entity_poly.entity_id
_entity_poly.type
_entity_poly.pdbx_seq_one_letter_code
_entity_poly.pdbx_strand_id
1 'polypeptide(L)'
;MRHHGRGRRRSPGRLGGVALAPNLVTGGFNTVSSPAVETLHWGFSLQYSTLYLTKRFDGGPPKDEPLNQLVPLVEFRFDSPRGQATAATANPGFAYVAVTWQVAAEAIIPLNRAGGTGPGFRVQLLLFLDDLVPSLFGKPLLSDQPAHSQIAW
;
A
#
# COMPACT_ATOMS: atom_id res chain seq x y z
N MET A 1 8.20 -63.08 2.19
CA MET A 1 7.91 -61.97 3.14
C MET A 1 9.14 -61.08 3.26
N ARG A 2 9.12 -59.87 2.68
CA ARG A 2 10.13 -58.83 2.90
C ARG A 2 9.39 -57.51 3.08
N HIS A 3 9.43 -56.97 4.30
CA HIS A 3 8.74 -55.74 4.66
C HIS A 3 9.52 -54.51 4.18
N HIS A 4 8.83 -53.67 3.41
CA HIS A 4 9.20 -52.31 3.05
C HIS A 4 9.08 -51.38 4.27
N GLY A 5 10.17 -50.78 4.72
CA GLY A 5 10.15 -49.65 5.65
C GLY A 5 10.11 -48.33 4.89
N ARG A 6 8.92 -47.76 4.66
CA ARG A 6 8.77 -46.38 4.18
C ARG A 6 9.08 -45.42 5.33
N GLY A 7 10.23 -44.73 5.23
CA GLY A 7 10.55 -43.59 6.07
C GLY A 7 9.55 -42.46 5.83
N ARG A 8 8.68 -42.21 6.82
CA ARG A 8 7.80 -41.03 6.84
C ARG A 8 8.68 -39.78 6.97
N ARG A 9 8.83 -39.03 5.88
CA ARG A 9 9.35 -37.65 5.92
C ARG A 9 8.44 -36.83 6.85
N ARG A 10 9.00 -36.33 7.95
CA ARG A 10 8.34 -35.34 8.79
C ARG A 10 8.27 -34.04 7.99
N SER A 11 7.06 -33.57 7.71
CA SER A 11 6.84 -32.22 7.20
C SER A 11 7.41 -31.21 8.21
N PRO A 12 8.19 -30.19 7.78
CA PRO A 12 8.64 -29.16 8.70
C PRO A 12 7.41 -28.45 9.27
N GLY A 13 7.25 -28.53 10.59
CA GLY A 13 6.17 -27.87 11.31
C GLY A 13 6.22 -26.36 11.09
N ARG A 14 5.07 -25.78 10.76
CA ARG A 14 4.82 -24.34 10.70
C ARG A 14 5.17 -23.73 12.07
N LEU A 15 6.33 -23.08 12.17
CA LEU A 15 6.73 -22.32 13.36
C LEU A 15 5.95 -20.99 13.39
N GLY A 16 4.67 -21.07 13.74
CA GLY A 16 3.87 -19.92 14.17
C GLY A 16 4.25 -19.52 15.59
N GLY A 17 4.13 -18.24 15.93
CA GLY A 17 4.24 -17.80 17.32
C GLY A 17 3.11 -18.39 18.17
N VAL A 18 3.33 -18.58 19.46
CA VAL A 18 2.29 -18.96 20.42
C VAL A 18 1.78 -17.70 21.10
N ALA A 19 0.46 -17.49 21.09
CA ALA A 19 -0.20 -16.48 21.90
C ALA A 19 -1.06 -17.14 22.99
N LEU A 20 -1.35 -16.40 24.05
CA LEU A 20 -2.26 -16.84 25.11
C LEU A 20 -3.60 -16.15 24.91
N ALA A 21 -4.67 -16.92 24.85
CA ALA A 21 -6.04 -16.41 24.81
C ALA A 21 -6.80 -16.83 26.08
N PRO A 22 -7.58 -15.93 26.71
CA PRO A 22 -8.35 -16.27 27.90
C PRO A 22 -9.43 -17.32 27.57
N ASN A 23 -9.54 -18.32 28.43
CA ASN A 23 -10.59 -19.33 28.39
C ASN A 23 -11.68 -18.98 29.40
N LEU A 24 -12.80 -18.48 28.92
CA LEU A 24 -13.91 -18.01 29.76
C LEU A 24 -14.65 -19.15 30.48
N VAL A 25 -14.49 -20.39 30.04
CA VAL A 25 -15.15 -21.57 30.66
C VAL A 25 -14.31 -22.12 31.82
N THR A 26 -12.99 -22.05 31.71
CA THR A 26 -12.07 -22.66 32.68
C THR A 26 -11.31 -21.63 33.53
N GLY A 27 -11.43 -20.33 33.24
CA GLY A 27 -10.72 -19.25 33.93
C GLY A 27 -9.20 -19.21 33.69
N GLY A 28 -8.69 -20.08 32.82
CA GLY A 28 -7.26 -20.18 32.46
C GLY A 28 -6.93 -19.54 31.12
N PHE A 29 -5.71 -19.75 30.64
CA PHE A 29 -5.28 -19.33 29.30
C PHE A 29 -5.08 -20.55 28.41
N ASN A 30 -5.63 -20.51 27.20
CA ASN A 30 -5.35 -21.48 26.14
C ASN A 30 -4.16 -20.97 25.31
N THR A 31 -3.25 -21.88 24.96
CA THR A 31 -2.27 -21.66 23.90
C THR A 31 -2.99 -21.64 22.57
N VAL A 32 -2.98 -20.49 21.90
CA VAL A 32 -3.50 -20.34 20.54
C VAL A 32 -2.34 -20.09 19.58
N SER A 33 -2.41 -20.69 18.39
CA SER A 33 -1.45 -20.39 17.34
C SER A 33 -1.67 -18.94 16.90
N SER A 34 -0.66 -18.10 17.09
CA SER A 34 -0.62 -16.77 16.50
C SER A 34 -0.18 -16.90 15.04
N PRO A 35 -0.80 -16.20 14.10
CA PRO A 35 -0.27 -16.11 12.75
C PRO A 35 1.14 -15.52 12.84
N ALA A 36 2.17 -16.30 12.51
CA ALA A 36 3.46 -15.70 12.22
C ALA A 36 3.29 -14.84 10.97
N VAL A 37 3.96 -13.69 10.91
CA VAL A 37 4.09 -12.95 9.64
C VAL A 37 4.90 -13.84 8.70
N GLU A 38 4.21 -14.42 7.72
CA GLU A 38 4.82 -15.36 6.78
C GLU A 38 5.49 -14.62 5.62
N THR A 39 5.09 -13.36 5.34
CA THR A 39 5.65 -12.51 4.27
C THR A 39 5.77 -11.06 4.71
N LEU A 40 6.93 -10.46 4.50
CA LEU A 40 7.16 -9.03 4.64
C LEU A 40 6.97 -8.34 3.28
N HIS A 41 5.99 -7.45 3.19
CA HIS A 41 5.76 -6.61 2.02
C HIS A 41 6.44 -5.27 2.24
N TRP A 42 7.35 -4.87 1.35
CA TRP A 42 8.06 -3.61 1.44
C TRP A 42 8.41 -3.06 0.06
N GLY A 43 8.70 -1.77 0.00
CA GLY A 43 8.98 -1.11 -1.27
C GLY A 43 9.30 0.37 -1.08
N PHE A 44 9.68 1.00 -2.18
CA PHE A 44 9.91 2.43 -2.24
C PHE A 44 9.60 2.93 -3.66
N SER A 45 9.30 4.21 -3.80
CA SER A 45 9.07 4.82 -5.10
C SER A 45 9.95 6.06 -5.27
N LEU A 46 10.41 6.26 -6.50
CA LEU A 46 11.00 7.51 -6.94
C LEU A 46 9.98 8.20 -7.84
N GLN A 47 9.62 9.42 -7.51
CA GLN A 47 8.64 10.20 -8.24
C GLN A 47 9.24 11.57 -8.55
N TYR A 48 8.98 12.08 -9.75
CA TYR A 48 9.40 13.42 -10.13
C TYR A 48 8.17 14.22 -10.54
N SER A 49 7.91 15.33 -9.87
CA SER A 49 6.79 16.21 -10.21
C SER A 49 7.22 17.20 -11.30
N THR A 50 6.52 17.19 -12.42
CA THR A 50 6.83 18.06 -13.57
C THR A 50 6.65 19.55 -13.22
N LEU A 51 5.88 19.87 -12.17
CA LEU A 51 5.79 21.22 -11.58
C LEU A 51 7.15 21.84 -11.18
N TYR A 52 8.20 21.03 -11.02
CA TYR A 52 9.54 21.48 -10.63
C TYR A 52 10.55 21.65 -11.78
N LEU A 53 10.14 21.60 -13.05
CA LEU A 53 11.04 22.02 -14.14
C LEU A 53 11.42 23.50 -13.93
N THR A 54 12.65 23.74 -13.50
CA THR A 54 13.14 25.10 -13.26
C THR A 54 13.67 25.67 -14.57
N LYS A 55 13.63 27.01 -14.72
CA LYS A 55 14.07 27.81 -15.89
C LYS A 55 15.54 27.61 -16.36
N ARG A 56 16.24 26.57 -15.92
CA ARG A 56 17.66 26.30 -16.21
C ARG A 56 17.89 25.55 -17.52
N PHE A 57 16.85 24.91 -18.06
CA PHE A 57 16.80 24.36 -19.41
C PHE A 57 15.86 25.27 -20.22
N ASP A 58 16.21 25.64 -21.45
CA ASP A 58 15.52 26.65 -22.29
C ASP A 58 14.10 26.24 -22.78
N GLY A 59 13.36 25.48 -21.98
CA GLY A 59 11.96 25.15 -22.18
C GLY A 59 11.39 24.68 -20.85
N GLY A 60 10.86 25.63 -20.05
CA GLY A 60 10.34 25.38 -18.69
C GLY A 60 9.27 24.27 -18.63
N PRO A 61 8.68 24.00 -17.45
CA PRO A 61 7.60 23.03 -17.33
C PRO A 61 6.53 23.36 -18.36
N PRO A 62 5.93 22.35 -19.00
CA PRO A 62 4.72 22.56 -19.77
C PRO A 62 3.74 23.35 -18.91
N LYS A 63 3.39 24.57 -19.34
CA LYS A 63 2.46 25.43 -18.60
C LYS A 63 1.02 25.00 -18.80
N ASP A 64 0.80 24.27 -19.90
CA ASP A 64 -0.50 23.85 -20.36
C ASP A 64 -0.82 22.46 -19.82
N GLU A 65 -2.07 22.27 -19.41
CA GLU A 65 -2.61 20.96 -19.09
C GLU A 65 -2.54 20.05 -20.33
N PRO A 66 -2.29 18.74 -20.17
CA PRO A 66 -2.18 17.98 -18.91
C PRO A 66 -0.74 17.81 -18.39
N LEU A 67 0.26 18.37 -19.06
CA LEU A 67 1.65 18.03 -18.80
C LEU A 67 2.20 18.66 -17.50
N ASN A 68 1.55 19.71 -16.99
CA ASN A 68 1.87 20.36 -15.71
C ASN A 68 1.58 19.46 -14.48
N GLN A 69 0.64 18.52 -14.60
CA GLN A 69 0.15 17.66 -13.52
C GLN A 69 0.62 16.20 -13.67
N LEU A 70 1.50 15.93 -14.65
CA LEU A 70 2.07 14.62 -14.87
C LEU A 70 3.20 14.35 -13.85
N VAL A 71 3.16 13.18 -13.23
CA VAL A 71 4.15 12.67 -12.28
C VAL A 71 4.74 11.38 -12.82
N PRO A 72 5.86 11.40 -13.55
CA PRO A 72 6.65 10.20 -13.80
C PRO A 72 7.10 9.57 -12.48
N LEU A 73 6.97 8.24 -12.40
CA LEU A 73 7.36 7.47 -11.23
C LEU A 73 7.93 6.10 -11.60
N VAL A 74 8.75 5.56 -10.69
CA VAL A 74 9.14 4.16 -10.67
C VAL A 74 8.98 3.64 -9.26
N GLU A 75 8.19 2.58 -9.10
CA GLU A 75 8.02 1.91 -7.81
C GLU A 75 8.73 0.56 -7.78
N PHE A 76 9.51 0.32 -6.74
CA PHE A 76 10.13 -0.97 -6.46
C PHE A 76 9.35 -1.67 -5.36
N ARG A 77 8.86 -2.88 -5.66
CA ARG A 77 8.11 -3.71 -4.72
C ARG A 77 8.84 -5.01 -4.43
N PHE A 78 8.78 -5.43 -3.17
CA PHE A 78 9.40 -6.64 -2.67
C PHE A 78 8.45 -7.39 -1.75
N ASP A 79 8.19 -8.65 -2.08
CA ASP A 79 7.50 -9.58 -1.20
C ASP A 79 8.51 -10.60 -0.69
N SER A 80 8.83 -10.54 0.59
CA SER A 80 9.86 -11.36 1.25
C SER A 80 9.21 -12.43 2.15
N PRO A 81 8.78 -13.58 1.59
CA PRO A 81 8.30 -14.71 2.37
C PRO A 81 9.41 -15.35 3.20
N ARG A 82 9.08 -15.78 4.42
CA ARG A 82 10.01 -16.43 5.34
C ARG A 82 10.48 -17.77 4.76
N GLY A 83 11.79 -17.92 4.59
CA GLY A 83 12.42 -19.16 4.11
C GLY A 83 12.25 -19.43 2.61
N GLN A 84 11.81 -18.43 1.85
CA GLN A 84 11.67 -18.50 0.39
C GLN A 84 12.37 -17.30 -0.26
N ALA A 85 12.50 -17.32 -1.59
CA ALA A 85 13.10 -16.21 -2.32
C ALA A 85 12.17 -14.99 -2.31
N THR A 86 12.74 -13.79 -2.10
CA THR A 86 12.01 -12.53 -2.23
C THR A 86 11.58 -12.31 -3.67
N ALA A 87 10.28 -12.11 -3.91
CA ALA A 87 9.77 -11.63 -5.18
C ALA A 87 10.04 -10.13 -5.32
N ALA A 88 10.51 -9.67 -6.47
CA ALA A 88 10.85 -8.27 -6.70
C ALA A 88 10.34 -7.78 -8.06
N THR A 89 9.76 -6.58 -8.10
CA THR A 89 9.34 -5.90 -9.34
C THR A 89 9.79 -4.44 -9.36
N ALA A 90 10.06 -3.93 -10.56
CA ALA A 90 10.18 -2.50 -10.84
C ALA A 90 9.01 -2.07 -11.70
N ASN A 91 8.34 -1.01 -11.29
CA ASN A 91 7.07 -0.59 -11.86
C ASN A 91 7.19 0.86 -12.36
N PRO A 92 7.75 1.08 -13.55
CA PRO A 92 7.79 2.41 -14.14
C PRO A 92 6.38 2.81 -14.61
N GLY A 93 6.04 4.08 -14.45
CA GLY A 93 4.73 4.58 -14.80
C GLY A 93 4.61 6.10 -14.73
N PHE A 94 3.38 6.55 -14.91
CA PHE A 94 3.01 7.94 -14.79
C PHE A 94 1.70 8.06 -14.03
N ALA A 95 1.59 9.09 -13.20
CA ALA A 95 0.33 9.53 -12.64
C ALA A 95 -0.05 10.90 -13.21
N TYR A 96 -1.34 11.16 -13.35
CA TYR A 96 -1.90 12.48 -13.61
C TYR A 96 -2.81 12.84 -12.45
N VAL A 97 -2.55 13.99 -11.83
CA VAL A 97 -3.23 14.43 -10.62
C VAL A 97 -4.10 15.65 -10.95
N ALA A 98 -5.40 15.44 -11.08
CA ALA A 98 -6.39 16.51 -11.19
C ALA A 98 -6.87 16.96 -9.81
N VAL A 99 -7.76 17.96 -9.77
CA VAL A 99 -8.32 18.50 -8.53
C VAL A 99 -9.12 17.46 -7.75
N THR A 100 -9.97 16.68 -8.44
CA THR A 100 -10.92 15.77 -7.78
C THR A 100 -10.59 14.29 -7.98
N TRP A 101 -9.60 13.98 -8.82
CA TRP A 101 -9.22 12.62 -9.17
C TRP A 101 -7.75 12.53 -9.55
N GLN A 102 -7.20 11.33 -9.42
CA GLN A 102 -5.88 10.98 -9.91
C GLN A 102 -5.96 9.66 -10.66
N VAL A 103 -5.33 9.59 -11.82
CA VAL A 103 -5.12 8.32 -12.53
C VAL A 103 -3.64 7.98 -12.57
N ALA A 104 -3.29 6.71 -12.50
CA ALA A 104 -1.93 6.24 -12.70
C ALA A 104 -1.91 5.01 -13.60
N ALA A 105 -0.88 4.89 -14.40
CA ALA A 105 -0.61 3.72 -15.23
C ALA A 105 0.85 3.30 -15.04
N GLU A 106 1.08 2.02 -14.78
CA GLU A 106 2.40 1.45 -14.50
C GLU A 106 2.58 0.14 -15.27
N ALA A 107 3.76 -0.06 -15.84
CA ALA A 107 4.21 -1.39 -16.21
C ALA A 107 4.67 -2.14 -14.95
N ILE A 108 4.62 -3.47 -14.97
CA ILE A 108 5.13 -4.31 -13.89
C ILE A 108 6.24 -5.17 -14.50
N ILE A 109 7.47 -4.93 -14.10
CA ILE A 109 8.65 -5.65 -14.64
C ILE A 109 9.22 -6.53 -13.53
N PRO A 110 9.13 -7.87 -13.64
CA PRO A 110 9.79 -8.77 -12.70
C PRO A 110 11.31 -8.56 -12.71
N LEU A 111 11.89 -8.31 -11.54
CA LEU A 111 13.35 -8.21 -11.37
C LEU A 111 13.99 -9.59 -11.12
N ASN A 112 13.19 -10.58 -10.77
CA ASN A 112 13.63 -11.96 -10.60
C ASN A 112 12.49 -12.95 -10.88
N ARG A 113 12.81 -14.25 -10.92
CA ARG A 113 11.83 -15.32 -11.21
C ARG A 113 10.72 -15.45 -10.17
N ALA A 114 10.96 -15.04 -8.93
CA ALA A 114 9.94 -15.03 -7.88
C ALA A 114 8.92 -13.90 -8.09
N GLY A 115 9.32 -12.80 -8.74
CA GLY A 115 8.46 -11.66 -9.10
C GLY A 115 7.56 -11.89 -10.32
N GLY A 116 7.78 -12.96 -11.10
CA GLY A 116 6.94 -13.31 -12.25
C GLY A 116 7.74 -13.86 -13.43
N THR A 117 7.02 -14.37 -14.42
CA THR A 117 7.60 -14.96 -15.65
C THR A 117 7.57 -14.02 -16.85
N GLY A 118 6.98 -12.83 -16.72
CA GLY A 118 6.87 -11.85 -17.79
C GLY A 118 6.32 -10.51 -17.30
N PRO A 119 6.39 -9.46 -18.14
CA PRO A 119 5.88 -8.14 -17.78
C PRO A 119 4.35 -8.12 -17.70
N GLY A 120 3.83 -7.25 -16.85
CA GLY A 120 2.40 -6.93 -16.73
C GLY A 120 2.16 -5.42 -16.78
N PHE A 121 0.93 -5.00 -16.53
CA PHE A 121 0.57 -3.59 -16.38
C PHE A 121 -0.53 -3.42 -15.33
N ARG A 122 -0.65 -2.21 -14.80
CA ARG A 122 -1.70 -1.80 -13.87
C ARG A 122 -2.15 -0.38 -14.18
N VAL A 123 -3.44 -0.13 -14.00
CA VAL A 123 -4.03 1.22 -14.00
C VAL A 123 -4.76 1.41 -12.68
N GLN A 124 -4.66 2.61 -12.10
CA GLN A 124 -5.28 2.98 -10.83
C GLN A 124 -6.05 4.29 -11.00
N LEU A 125 -7.24 4.36 -10.41
CA LEU A 125 -8.03 5.58 -10.29
C LEU A 125 -8.26 5.85 -8.80
N LEU A 126 -7.91 7.04 -8.36
CA LEU A 126 -8.14 7.54 -7.01
C LEU A 126 -9.07 8.76 -7.10
N LEU A 127 -10.09 8.82 -6.22
CA LEU A 127 -11.05 9.92 -6.16
C LEU A 127 -10.88 10.63 -4.81
N PHE A 128 -10.82 11.96 -4.83
CA PHE A 128 -10.77 12.80 -3.64
C PHE A 128 -12.21 13.15 -3.23
N LEU A 129 -12.76 12.39 -2.26
CA LEU A 129 -14.19 12.46 -1.91
C LEU A 129 -14.59 13.78 -1.24
N ASP A 130 -13.68 14.42 -0.52
CA ASP A 130 -13.84 15.74 0.09
C ASP A 130 -14.04 16.84 -0.96
N ASP A 131 -13.32 16.77 -2.08
CA ASP A 131 -13.50 17.69 -3.20
C ASP A 131 -14.72 17.32 -4.09
N LEU A 132 -15.11 16.03 -4.12
CA LEU A 132 -16.22 15.56 -4.95
C LEU A 132 -17.60 15.82 -4.33
N VAL A 133 -17.72 15.70 -3.00
CA VAL A 133 -18.97 15.96 -2.27
C VAL A 133 -18.71 16.74 -0.97
N PRO A 134 -18.35 18.04 -1.06
CA PRO A 134 -18.00 18.86 0.11
C PRO A 134 -19.10 18.91 1.18
N SER A 135 -20.36 18.76 0.76
CA SER A 135 -21.54 18.83 1.61
C SER A 135 -21.71 17.68 2.59
N LEU A 136 -21.01 16.54 2.41
CA LEU A 136 -21.08 15.38 3.32
C LEU A 136 -20.09 15.47 4.49
N PHE A 137 -18.99 16.22 4.35
CA PHE A 137 -17.91 16.28 5.34
C PHE A 137 -17.69 17.68 5.94
N GLY A 138 -18.34 18.73 5.41
CA GLY A 138 -18.14 20.13 5.83
C GLY A 138 -18.95 20.62 7.04
N LYS A 139 -19.80 19.79 7.66
CA LYS A 139 -20.61 20.20 8.83
C LYS A 139 -20.01 19.62 10.12
N PRO A 140 -19.41 20.43 11.00
CA PRO A 140 -18.99 19.95 12.31
C PRO A 140 -20.20 19.43 13.10
N LEU A 141 -20.11 18.21 13.63
CA LEU A 141 -21.18 17.56 14.38
C LEU A 141 -21.37 18.12 15.81
N LEU A 142 -20.46 18.99 16.25
CA LEU A 142 -20.46 19.64 17.55
C LEU A 142 -20.21 21.14 17.37
N SER A 143 -21.25 21.88 17.01
CA SER A 143 -21.29 23.33 17.14
C SER A 143 -22.30 23.68 18.22
N ASP A 144 -21.93 23.40 19.48
CA ASP A 144 -22.66 23.91 20.62
C ASP A 144 -21.89 25.11 21.16
N GLN A 145 -22.15 26.28 20.58
CA GLN A 145 -21.64 27.54 21.09
C GLN A 145 -22.84 28.27 21.71
N PRO A 146 -22.97 28.30 23.06
CA PRO A 146 -23.99 29.11 23.68
C PRO A 146 -23.69 30.58 23.41
N ALA A 147 -24.70 31.31 22.95
CA ALA A 147 -24.62 32.75 22.74
C ALA A 147 -24.37 33.45 24.08
N HIS A 148 -23.12 33.82 24.36
CA HIS A 148 -22.82 34.74 25.45
C HIS A 148 -23.19 36.16 24.99
N SER A 149 -24.37 36.60 25.42
CA SER A 149 -24.82 37.99 25.40
C SER A 149 -23.76 38.87 26.08
N GLN A 150 -23.07 39.71 25.31
CA GLN A 150 -22.32 40.83 25.87
C GLN A 150 -23.30 41.79 26.55
N ILE A 151 -23.26 41.85 27.88
CA ILE A 151 -23.86 42.94 28.64
C ILE A 151 -22.76 43.95 28.85
N ALA A 152 -22.90 45.09 28.17
CA ALA A 152 -22.12 46.29 28.42
C ALA A 152 -22.47 46.86 29.80
N TRP A 153 -21.44 47.15 30.61
CA TRP A 153 -21.24 48.42 31.33
C TRP A 153 -19.74 48.61 31.55
#